data_AF-A0A959CSN4-F1
#
_entry.id   AF-A0A959CSN4-F1
#
_cell.length_a   1.000
_cell.length_b   1.000
_cell.length_c   1.000
_cell.angle_alpha   90.00
_cell.angle_beta   90.00
_cell.angle_gamma   90.00
#
_symmetry.space_group_name_H-M   'P 1'
#
loop_
_entity.id
_entity.type
_entity.pdbx_description
1 polymer ?
#
loop_
_entity_poly.entity_id
_entity_poly.type
_entity_poly.pdbx_seq_one_letter_code
_entity_poly.pdbx_strand_id
1 'polypeptide(L)'
;DDIVNAVRDRAGLGPVSNVTLDMLLEERRKEFAGENLRWDDLVRTGKVIDVMNAWIAEEDSSGKINQVINEFIIYPIPQDQMDVKEGLYEQNPGYL
;
A
#
# COMPACT_ATOMS: atom_id res chain seq x y z
N ASP A 1 19.79 4.66 -8.87
CA ASP A 1 19.44 5.89 -9.60
C ASP A 1 19.01 5.60 -11.03
N ASP A 2 19.83 4.89 -11.83
CA ASP A 2 19.61 4.67 -13.27
C ASP A 2 18.19 4.25 -13.68
N ILE A 3 17.60 3.23 -13.04
CA ILE A 3 16.26 2.74 -13.38
C ILE A 3 15.18 3.80 -13.11
N VAL A 4 15.29 4.52 -11.99
CA VAL A 4 14.35 5.61 -11.65
C VAL A 4 14.52 6.74 -12.65
N ASN A 5 15.76 7.08 -13.01
CA ASN A 5 16.03 8.11 -14.00
C ASN A 5 15.56 7.74 -15.40
N ALA A 6 15.58 6.46 -15.79
CA ALA A 6 15.01 6.01 -17.07
C ALA A 6 13.49 6.26 -17.14
N VAL A 7 12.77 6.02 -16.05
CA VAL A 7 11.34 6.32 -15.94
C VAL A 7 11.09 7.83 -15.98
N ARG A 8 11.87 8.60 -15.21
CA ARG A 8 11.77 10.06 -15.13
C ARG A 8 12.05 10.74 -16.47
N ASP A 9 13.08 10.31 -17.18
CA ASP A 9 13.42 10.82 -18.51
C ASP A 9 12.29 10.58 -19.51
N ARG A 10 11.72 9.36 -19.53
CA ARG A 10 10.55 9.02 -20.34
C ARG A 10 9.30 9.84 -19.96
N ALA A 11 9.19 10.30 -18.71
CA ALA A 11 8.13 11.20 -18.24
C ALA A 11 8.45 12.70 -18.40
N GLY A 12 9.61 13.06 -18.98
CA GLY A 12 10.02 14.46 -19.17
C GLY A 12 10.51 15.16 -17.90
N LEU A 13 10.96 14.41 -16.89
CA LEU A 13 11.46 14.92 -15.61
C LEU A 13 12.99 14.84 -15.53
N GLY A 14 13.62 15.81 -14.85
CA GLY A 14 15.08 15.82 -14.65
C GLY A 14 15.58 14.67 -13.76
N PRO A 15 16.86 14.28 -13.86
CA PRO A 15 17.42 13.16 -13.10
C PRO A 15 17.52 13.47 -11.61
N VAL A 16 17.53 12.43 -10.78
CA VAL A 16 17.79 12.45 -9.34
C VAL A 16 18.99 11.57 -9.00
N SER A 17 19.61 11.84 -7.85
CA SER A 17 20.72 11.05 -7.32
C SER A 17 20.43 10.56 -5.90
N ASN A 18 21.11 9.50 -5.48
CA ASN A 18 20.99 8.87 -4.17
C ASN A 18 19.54 8.47 -3.83
N VAL A 19 18.87 7.79 -4.77
CA VAL A 19 17.48 7.36 -4.62
C VAL A 19 17.31 6.57 -3.31
N THR A 20 16.49 7.12 -2.42
CA THR A 20 16.05 6.45 -1.19
C THR A 20 14.79 5.62 -1.44
N LEU A 21 14.40 4.79 -0.47
CA LEU A 21 13.15 4.03 -0.53
C LEU A 21 11.93 4.96 -0.68
N ASP A 22 11.90 6.09 0.02
CA ASP A 22 10.79 7.03 -0.05
C ASP A 22 10.70 7.71 -1.41
N MET A 23 11.85 8.09 -1.98
CA MET A 23 11.91 8.60 -3.35
C MET A 23 11.40 7.57 -4.35
N LEU A 24 11.82 6.30 -4.21
CA LEU A 24 11.34 5.22 -5.07
C LEU A 24 9.82 5.02 -4.95
N LEU A 25 9.28 5.00 -3.73
CA LEU A 25 7.84 4.81 -3.50
C LEU A 25 7.00 5.97 -4.01
N GLU A 26 7.55 7.19 -4.00
CA GLU A 26 6.89 8.36 -4.57
C GLU A 26 6.87 8.30 -6.11
N GLU A 27 7.97 7.90 -6.75
CA GLU A 27 8.01 7.70 -8.21
C GLU A 27 7.06 6.56 -8.63
N ARG A 28 7.03 5.45 -7.88
CA ARG A 28 6.11 4.33 -8.15
C ARG A 28 4.64 4.73 -8.00
N ARG A 29 4.32 5.60 -7.04
CA ARG A 29 2.95 6.14 -6.87
C ARG A 29 2.51 6.92 -8.11
N LYS A 30 3.40 7.73 -8.69
CA LYS A 30 3.12 8.55 -9.87
C LYS A 30 3.01 7.71 -11.13
N GLU A 31 3.95 6.78 -11.33
CA GLU A 31 4.01 5.95 -12.54
C GLU A 31 2.85 4.95 -12.60
N PHE A 32 2.55 4.25 -11.49
CA PHE A 32 1.58 3.14 -11.47
C PHE A 32 0.23 3.54 -10.85
N ALA A 33 -0.16 4.81 -11.00
CA ALA A 33 -1.42 5.30 -10.47
C ALA A 33 -2.60 4.57 -11.12
N GLY A 34 -3.43 3.90 -10.31
CA GLY A 34 -4.58 3.14 -10.79
C GLY A 34 -4.28 1.70 -11.21
N GLU A 35 -3.05 1.20 -11.02
CA GLU A 35 -2.65 -0.15 -11.43
C GLU A 35 -2.63 -1.17 -10.26
N ASN A 36 -3.25 -0.85 -9.12
CA ASN A 36 -3.37 -1.74 -7.96
C ASN A 36 -2.05 -2.16 -7.28
N LEU A 37 -0.97 -1.40 -7.44
CA LEU A 37 0.34 -1.73 -6.83
C LEU A 37 0.63 -0.99 -5.53
N ARG A 38 -0.06 0.11 -5.26
CA ARG A 38 0.30 1.02 -4.16
C ARG A 38 0.16 0.36 -2.79
N TRP A 39 -0.90 -0.40 -2.57
CA TRP A 39 -1.13 -1.07 -1.29
C TRP A 39 0.00 -2.05 -0.99
N ASP A 40 0.28 -2.97 -1.92
CA ASP A 40 1.30 -4.01 -1.77
C ASP A 40 2.70 -3.43 -1.59
N ASP A 41 3.02 -2.34 -2.30
CA ASP A 41 4.27 -1.62 -2.12
C ASP A 41 4.45 -1.06 -0.71
N LEU A 42 3.40 -0.49 -0.14
CA LEU A 42 3.43 0.04 1.22
C LEU A 42 3.49 -1.08 2.28
N VAL A 43 2.75 -2.18 2.06
CA VAL A 43 2.75 -3.33 2.97
C VAL A 43 4.13 -3.99 3.03
N ARG A 44 4.70 -4.34 1.87
CA ARG A 44 6.01 -5.03 1.81
C ARG A 44 7.18 -4.18 2.31
N THR A 45 7.00 -2.87 2.38
CA THR A 45 8.01 -1.92 2.87
C THR A 45 7.77 -1.48 4.32
N GLY A 46 6.69 -1.94 4.96
CA GLY A 46 6.31 -1.56 6.32
C GLY A 46 5.86 -0.10 6.46
N LYS A 47 5.48 0.57 5.37
CA LYS A 47 5.10 1.99 5.36
C LYS A 47 3.60 2.24 5.31
N VAL A 48 2.79 1.18 5.23
CA VAL A 48 1.34 1.29 5.01
C VAL A 48 0.60 2.08 6.09
N ILE A 49 0.89 1.84 7.37
CA ILE A 49 0.22 2.53 8.47
C ILE A 49 0.55 4.03 8.43
N ASP A 50 1.84 4.37 8.40
CA ASP A 50 2.28 5.77 8.44
C ASP A 50 1.75 6.56 7.23
N VAL A 51 1.90 6.01 6.03
CA VAL A 51 1.54 6.70 4.79
C VAL A 51 0.03 6.83 4.62
N MET A 52 -0.73 5.75 4.86
CA MET A 52 -2.18 5.78 4.66
C MET A 52 -2.87 6.62 5.74
N ASN A 53 -2.44 6.54 7.01
CA ASN A 53 -3.07 7.34 8.06
C ASN A 53 -2.72 8.82 7.93
N ALA A 54 -1.51 9.17 7.48
CA ALA A 54 -1.18 10.56 7.14
C ALA A 54 -2.05 11.08 5.98
N TRP A 55 -2.26 10.27 4.94
CA TRP A 55 -3.15 10.63 3.84
C TRP A 55 -4.62 10.77 4.28
N ILE A 56 -5.14 9.86 5.11
CA ILE A 56 -6.51 9.94 5.67
C ILE A 56 -6.67 11.24 6.46
N ALA A 57 -5.71 11.58 7.31
CA ALA A 57 -5.78 12.79 8.14
C ALA A 57 -5.83 14.08 7.31
N GLU A 58 -5.18 14.09 6.15
CA GLU A 58 -5.14 15.25 5.24
C GLU A 58 -6.37 15.32 4.32
N GLU A 59 -6.84 14.18 3.80
CA GLU A 59 -7.75 14.13 2.64
C GLU A 59 -9.18 13.69 3.00
N ASP A 60 -9.38 12.94 4.10
CA ASP A 60 -10.71 12.49 4.53
C ASP A 60 -11.46 13.56 5.34
N SER A 61 -11.76 14.67 4.68
CA SER A 61 -12.57 15.78 5.23
C SER A 61 -13.93 15.35 5.78
N SER A 62 -14.46 14.20 5.35
CA SER A 62 -15.76 13.68 5.77
C SER A 62 -15.68 12.68 6.93
N GLY A 63 -14.49 12.26 7.36
CA GLY A 63 -14.30 11.27 8.42
C GLY A 63 -14.97 9.92 8.13
N LYS A 64 -14.98 9.50 6.86
CA LYS A 64 -15.63 8.26 6.41
C LYS A 64 -14.67 7.09 6.30
N ILE A 65 -13.36 7.34 6.33
CA ILE A 65 -12.32 6.35 6.14
C ILE A 65 -11.75 5.98 7.50
N ASN A 66 -11.85 4.69 7.85
CA ASN A 66 -11.23 4.18 9.06
C ASN A 66 -9.71 4.21 8.96
N GLN A 67 -9.04 4.46 10.09
CA GLN A 67 -7.59 4.34 10.16
C GLN A 67 -7.14 2.91 9.85
N VAL A 68 -5.98 2.82 9.20
CA VAL A 68 -5.29 1.55 8.97
C VAL A 68 -4.58 1.14 10.25
N ILE A 69 -4.86 -0.09 10.70
CA ILE A 69 -4.23 -0.75 11.86
C ILE A 69 -3.59 -2.07 11.41
N ASN A 70 -2.67 -2.62 12.20
CA ASN A 70 -1.89 -3.81 11.83
C ASN A 70 -2.79 -5.01 11.49
N GLU A 71 -3.87 -5.18 12.25
CA GLU A 71 -4.83 -6.27 12.14
C GLU A 71 -5.52 -6.30 10.77
N PHE A 72 -5.68 -5.13 10.13
CA PHE A 72 -6.38 -5.01 8.84
C PHE A 72 -5.45 -4.79 7.65
N ILE A 73 -4.15 -5.04 7.81
CA ILE A 73 -3.20 -5.05 6.69
C ILE A 73 -3.42 -6.27 5.79
N ILE A 74 -3.74 -7.41 6.40
CA ILE A 74 -4.00 -8.67 5.70
C ILE A 74 -5.51 -8.87 5.59
N TYR A 75 -6.00 -9.06 4.36
CA TYR A 75 -7.44 -9.25 4.11
C TYR A 75 -8.00 -10.50 4.80
N PRO A 76 -9.31 -10.52 5.12
CA PRO A 76 -9.93 -11.70 5.70
C PRO A 76 -9.90 -12.87 4.74
N ILE A 77 -9.75 -14.07 5.29
CA ILE A 77 -10.08 -15.30 4.56
C ILE A 77 -11.58 -15.26 4.27
N PRO A 78 -12.03 -15.46 3.01
CA PRO A 78 -13.45 -15.43 2.68
C PRO A 78 -14.25 -16.44 3.51
N GLN A 79 -15.42 -16.04 4.01
CA GLN A 79 -16.25 -16.89 4.89
C GLN A 79 -16.59 -18.24 4.24
N ASP A 80 -16.93 -18.23 2.95
CA ASP A 80 -17.21 -19.45 2.19
C ASP A 80 -16.05 -20.46 2.24
N GLN A 81 -14.79 -20.00 2.38
CA GLN A 81 -13.63 -20.87 2.53
C GLN A 81 -13.47 -21.39 3.96
N MET A 82 -13.80 -20.57 4.97
CA MET A 82 -13.83 -20.98 6.38
C MET A 82 -14.87 -22.08 6.61
N ASP A 83 -16.02 -21.98 5.95
CA ASP A 83 -17.17 -22.86 6.13
C ASP A 83 -17.02 -24.22 5.40
N VAL A 84 -16.05 -24.38 4.49
CA VAL A 84 -15.80 -25.65 3.77
C VAL A 84 -15.52 -26.79 4.74
N LYS A 85 -14.74 -26.50 5.79
CA LYS A 85 -14.38 -27.47 6.83
C LYS A 85 -13.96 -26.74 8.09
N GLU A 86 -14.72 -26.95 9.17
CA GLU A 86 -14.41 -26.41 10.48
C GLU A 86 -12.97 -26.76 10.90
N GLY A 87 -12.22 -25.73 11.31
CA GLY A 87 -10.83 -25.85 11.76
C GLY A 87 -9.78 -26.05 10.66
N LEU A 88 -10.14 -25.99 9.37
CA LEU A 88 -9.16 -26.05 8.28
C LEU A 88 -8.31 -24.77 8.19
N TYR A 89 -8.94 -23.62 8.36
CA TYR A 89 -8.31 -22.30 8.34
C TYR A 89 -8.52 -21.61 9.68
N GLU A 90 -7.51 -20.86 10.12
CA GLU A 90 -7.62 -19.88 11.19
C GLU A 90 -7.73 -18.51 10.54
N GLN A 91 -8.68 -17.69 11.00
CA GLN A 91 -8.90 -16.37 10.44
C GLN A 91 -7.73 -15.43 10.78
N ASN A 92 -7.46 -14.45 9.92
CA ASN A 92 -6.48 -13.41 10.19
C ASN A 92 -6.90 -12.56 11.41
N PRO A 93 -5.93 -12.11 12.23
CA PRO A 93 -6.23 -11.28 13.40
C PRO A 93 -7.10 -10.07 13.06
N GLY A 94 -8.05 -9.74 13.94
CA GLY A 94 -8.97 -8.62 13.76
C GLY A 94 -10.28 -8.95 13.04
N TYR A 95 -10.35 -10.09 12.35
CA TYR A 95 -11.58 -10.58 11.75
C TYR A 95 -12.19 -11.69 12.62
N LEU A 96 -13.51 -11.65 12.79
CA LEU A 96 -14.31 -12.64 13.54
C LEU A 96 -14.75 -13.79 12.64
#